data_AF-A0A2V9KQ64-F1
#
_entry.id   AF-A0A2V9KQ64-F1
#
_cell.length_a   1.000
_cell.length_b   1.000
_cell.length_c   1.000
_cell.angle_alpha   90.00
_cell.angle_beta   90.00
_cell.angle_gamma   90.00
#
_symmetry.space_group_name_H-M   'P 1'
#
loop_
_entity.id
_entity.type
_entity.pdbx_description
1 polymer ?
#
loop_
_entity_poly.entity_id
_entity_poly.type
_entity_poly.pdbx_seq_one_letter_code
_entity_poly.pdbx_strand_id
1 'polypeptide(L)' 'MDAQGSIRMARGFSLVVYGQNLNNEVFGFYQGSSQYMIQREYYQPTVAAGIRWSPVRER' A
#
# COMPACT_ATOMS: atom_id res chain seq x y z
N MET A 1 5.40 8.67 -2.63
CA MET A 1 5.14 8.05 -3.95
C MET A 1 4.59 6.65 -3.74
N ASP A 2 3.48 6.33 -4.40
CA ASP A 2 2.84 5.01 -4.34
C ASP A 2 2.68 4.43 -5.75
N ALA A 3 2.71 3.12 -5.87
CA ALA A 3 2.49 2.41 -7.13
C ALA A 3 1.71 1.12 -6.92
N GLN A 4 0.84 0.76 -7.87
CA GLN A 4 0.12 -0.51 -7.86
C GLN A 4 -0.01 -1.06 -9.28
N GLY A 5 0.09 -2.37 -9.41
CA GLY A 5 -0.12 -3.10 -10.64
C GLY A 5 -0.93 -4.38 -10.41
N SER A 6 -1.61 -4.84 -11.45
CA SER A 6 -2.25 -6.16 -11.42
C SER A 6 -2.20 -6.84 -12.78
N ILE A 7 -2.11 -8.17 -12.76
CA ILE A 7 -2.11 -9.02 -13.96
C ILE A 7 -3.22 -10.05 -13.80
N ARG A 8 -4.12 -10.10 -14.79
CA ARG A 8 -5.17 -11.13 -14.86
C ARG A 8 -4.58 -12.46 -15.30
N MET A 9 -5.01 -13.52 -14.65
CA MET A 9 -4.63 -14.90 -14.93
C MET A 9 -5.88 -15.73 -15.28
N ALA A 10 -5.67 -16.98 -15.70
CA ALA A 10 -6.77 -17.88 -16.03
C ALA A 10 -7.63 -18.23 -14.80
N ARG A 11 -8.84 -18.75 -15.03
CA ARG A 11 -9.78 -19.25 -14.00
C ARG A 11 -10.15 -18.22 -12.92
N GLY A 12 -10.17 -16.94 -13.30
CA GLY A 12 -10.59 -15.85 -12.42
C GLY A 12 -9.55 -15.43 -11.37
N PHE A 13 -8.30 -15.85 -11.51
CA PHE A 13 -7.22 -15.38 -10.65
C PHE A 13 -6.61 -14.06 -11.16
N SER A 14 -6.12 -13.23 -10.25
CA SER A 14 -5.33 -12.04 -10.55
C SER A 14 -4.18 -11.91 -9.56
N LEU A 15 -2.99 -11.60 -10.05
CA LEU A 15 -1.87 -11.16 -9.21
C LEU A 15 -1.99 -9.65 -9.01
N VAL A 16 -1.88 -9.18 -7.77
CA VAL A 16 -1.87 -7.76 -7.40
C VAL A 16 -0.58 -7.49 -6.65
N VAL A 17 0.12 -6.42 -7.03
CA VAL A 17 1.33 -5.95 -6.36
C VAL A 17 1.18 -4.47 -6.09
N TYR A 18 1.56 -4.01 -4.90
CA TYR A 18 1.58 -2.60 -4.59
C TYR A 18 2.78 -2.22 -3.72
N GLY A 19 3.19 -0.98 -3.90
CA GLY A 19 4.24 -0.32 -3.15
C GLY A 19 3.69 0.98 -2.58
N GLN A 20 3.90 1.20 -1.29
CA GLN A 20 3.57 2.43 -0.59
C GLN A 20 4.84 3.11 -0.10
N ASN A 21 4.83 4.44 -0.15
CA ASN A 21 5.95 5.30 0.24
C ASN A 21 7.29 4.89 -0.39
N LEU A 22 7.30 4.63 -1.70
CA LEU A 22 8.47 4.13 -2.43
C LEU A 22 9.67 5.10 -2.46
N ASN A 23 9.42 6.39 -2.28
CA ASN A 23 10.45 7.43 -2.14
C ASN A 23 10.90 7.65 -0.68
N ASN A 24 10.40 6.84 0.26
CA ASN A 24 10.70 6.94 1.69
C ASN A 24 10.52 8.35 2.27
N GLU A 25 9.43 8.99 1.88
CA GLU A 25 9.11 10.35 2.29
C GLU A 25 8.59 10.37 3.73
N VAL A 26 8.95 11.44 4.46
CA VAL A 26 8.43 11.72 5.78
C VAL A 26 7.13 12.50 5.60
N PHE A 27 6.00 11.91 5.95
CA PHE A 27 4.67 12.46 5.65
C PHE A 27 4.28 13.64 6.53
N GLY A 28 4.84 13.74 7.72
CA GLY A 28 4.52 14.85 8.59
C GLY A 28 5.04 14.71 10.00
N PHE A 29 4.59 15.66 10.79
CA PHE A 29 4.99 15.92 12.14
C PHE A 29 3.71 16.09 12.95
N TYR A 30 3.43 15.16 13.86
CA TYR A 30 2.33 15.34 14.79
C TYR A 30 2.70 16.44 15.79
N GLN A 31 2.16 17.63 15.56
CA GLN A 31 2.22 18.75 16.50
C GLN A 31 1.05 18.63 17.46
N GLY A 32 1.31 18.04 18.64
CA GLY A 32 0.40 18.10 19.78
C GLY A 32 0.44 19.48 20.46
N SER A 33 0.20 19.53 21.78
CA SER A 33 0.38 20.79 22.53
C SER A 33 1.85 21.23 22.54
N SER A 34 2.10 22.53 22.68
CA SER A 34 3.46 23.14 22.68
C SER A 34 4.42 22.55 23.72
N GLN A 35 3.88 21.86 24.74
CA GLN A 35 4.62 21.18 25.79
C GLN A 35 5.34 19.90 25.30
N TYR A 36 4.89 19.28 24.21
CA TYR A 36 5.43 18.00 23.74
C TYR A 36 6.24 18.15 22.45
N MET A 37 7.33 17.37 22.38
CA MET A 37 8.16 17.26 21.19
C MET A 37 7.34 16.74 20.01
N ILE A 38 7.58 17.35 18.86
CA ILE A 38 6.95 16.97 17.60
C ILE A 38 7.32 15.51 17.27
N GLN A 39 6.32 14.66 17.06
CA GLN A 39 6.54 13.26 16.71
C GLN A 39 6.52 13.09 15.19
N ARG A 40 7.53 12.43 14.63
CA ARG A 40 7.61 12.20 13.18
C ARG A 40 6.65 11.10 12.78
N GLU A 41 5.68 11.41 11.93
CA GLU A 41 4.81 10.41 11.33
C GLU A 41 5.59 9.72 10.21
N TYR A 42 6.12 8.54 10.53
CA TYR A 42 7.02 7.80 9.66
C TYR A 42 6.45 6.42 9.34
N TYR A 43 5.96 6.27 8.11
CA TYR A 43 5.61 4.98 7.53
C TYR A 43 6.74 4.53 6.62
N GLN A 44 7.35 3.39 6.93
CA GLN A 44 8.43 2.85 6.11
C GLN A 44 7.91 2.43 4.71
N PRO A 45 8.78 2.44 3.69
CA PRO A 45 8.44 1.91 2.38
C PRO A 45 7.95 0.48 2.52
N THR A 46 6.75 0.21 2.00
CA THR A 46 6.10 -1.10 2.12
C THR A 46 5.83 -1.64 0.74
N VAL A 47 6.25 -2.88 0.50
CA VAL A 47 5.96 -3.62 -0.73
C VAL A 47 5.18 -4.87 -0.38
N ALA A 48 4.08 -5.10 -1.07
CA ALA A 48 3.25 -6.28 -0.86
C ALA A 48 2.74 -6.85 -2.19
N ALA A 49 2.46 -8.15 -2.18
CA ALA A 49 1.88 -8.89 -3.28
C ALA A 49 0.79 -9.82 -2.77
N GLY A 50 -0.24 -10.04 -3.58
CA GLY A 50 -1.37 -10.90 -3.25
C GLY A 50 -1.99 -11.54 -4.48
N ILE A 51 -2.59 -12.70 -4.28
CA ILE A 51 -3.39 -13.40 -5.30
C ILE A 51 -4.86 -13.19 -4.96
N ARG A 52 -5.62 -12.62 -5.89
CA ARG A 52 -7.07 -12.49 -5.79
C ARG A 52 -7.73 -13.57 -6.63
N TRP A 53 -8.67 -14.31 -6.06
CA TRP A 53 -9.56 -15.20 -6.81
C TRP A 53 -10.94 -14.58 -6.93
N SER A 54 -11.48 -14.54 -8.14
CA SER A 54 -12.84 -14.08 -8.45
C SER A 54 -13.50 -15.13 -9.34
N PRO A 55 -14.29 -16.07 -8.78
CA PRO A 55 -14.83 -17.19 -9.54
C PRO A 55 -15.65 -16.71 -10.73
N VAL A 56 -15.34 -17.25 -11.90
CA VAL A 56 -16.11 -17.00 -13.12
C VAL A 56 -17.39 -17.81 -12.98
N ARG A 57 -18.49 -17.17 -12.59
CA ARG A 57 -19.79 -17.82 -12.57
C ARG A 57 -20.18 -18.19 -14.00
N GLU A 58 -20.20 -19.47 -14.34
CA GLU A 58 -20.96 -19.97 -15.48
C GLU A 58 -22.45 -19.72 -15.23
N ARG A 59 -23.13 -19.16 -16.22
CA ARG A 59 -24.59 -19.01 -16.25
C ARG A 59 -25.21 -20.18 -16.97
#